data_AF-A0A6A5GJ70-F1
#
_entry.id   AF-A0A6A5GJ70-F1
#
_cell.length_a   1.000
_cell.length_b   1.000
_cell.length_c   1.000
_cell.angle_alpha   90.00
_cell.angle_beta   90.00
_cell.angle_gamma   90.00
#
_symmetry.space_group_name_H-M   'P 1'
#
loop_
_entity.id
_entity.type
_entity.pdbx_description
1 polymer ?
#
loop_
_entity_poly.entity_id
_entity_poly.type
_entity_poly.pdbx_seq_one_letter_code
_entity_poly.pdbx_strand_id
1 'polypeptide(L)'
;MSSEPSLLQMPDIVLTEIVKKCDYPSIQSLRKVCRDLRNIVEDVNPEFHFTDVYIMHTLYLILTFNNTECIIYPEGKRVSICYKNNGLNCIVFMLKPIWNEPDPLVNTNSIDRFCADFAIAMSSEKSIIQKLAVNLSTPEDESICNDHAYLVKSLKSKISLLKVQKLELSLRKNSHIIDFLQLLDPNYLQTIQITSFSEEEPLADIDRISKLEQFKKAKELVVHLHFITTPFEYFSHFEKVTVWYRTVTMDMLRSLAQVCPDVQMSDLLIVSDDLHIF
;
A
#
# COMPACT_ATOMS: atom_id res chain seq x y z
N MET A 1 -14.62 -51.66 5.32
CA MET A 1 -13.94 -50.52 4.69
C MET A 1 -14.00 -49.37 5.68
N SER A 2 -12.94 -49.11 6.44
CA SER A 2 -12.86 -47.90 7.27
C SER A 2 -12.76 -46.71 6.32
N SER A 3 -13.66 -45.73 6.46
CA SER A 3 -13.55 -44.46 5.73
C SER A 3 -12.18 -43.85 6.01
N GLU A 4 -11.49 -43.37 4.97
CA GLU A 4 -10.24 -42.64 5.14
C GLU A 4 -10.45 -41.47 6.11
N PRO A 5 -9.51 -41.23 7.04
CA PRO A 5 -9.62 -40.13 7.98
C PRO A 5 -9.63 -38.80 7.22
N SER A 6 -10.67 -38.00 7.48
CA SER A 6 -10.85 -36.67 6.89
C SER A 6 -10.61 -35.59 7.94
N LEU A 7 -10.06 -34.45 7.51
CA LEU A 7 -9.90 -33.27 8.36
C LEU A 7 -11.23 -32.86 9.00
N LEU A 8 -12.34 -32.95 8.25
CA LEU A 8 -13.69 -32.61 8.74
C LEU A 8 -14.25 -33.57 9.80
N GLN A 9 -13.60 -34.72 10.04
CA GLN A 9 -13.98 -35.63 11.12
C GLN A 9 -13.30 -35.29 12.44
N MET A 10 -12.33 -34.36 12.43
CA MET A 10 -11.68 -33.89 13.64
C MET A 10 -12.62 -32.98 14.44
N PRO A 11 -12.54 -32.98 15.78
CA PRO A 11 -13.31 -32.04 16.60
C PRO A 11 -12.99 -30.58 16.24
N ASP A 12 -14.00 -29.71 16.30
CA ASP A 12 -13.87 -28.28 15.96
C ASP A 12 -12.70 -27.59 16.67
N ILE A 13 -12.47 -27.92 17.95
CA ILE A 13 -11.34 -27.38 18.72
C ILE A 13 -9.99 -27.65 18.07
N VAL A 14 -9.82 -28.82 17.44
CA VAL A 14 -8.58 -29.17 16.74
C VAL A 14 -8.47 -28.40 15.43
N LEU A 15 -9.58 -28.26 14.69
CA LEU A 15 -9.63 -27.48 13.46
C LEU A 15 -9.31 -26.00 13.71
N THR A 16 -9.85 -25.43 14.77
CA THR A 16 -9.54 -24.06 15.20
C THR A 16 -8.04 -23.89 15.50
N GLU A 17 -7.43 -24.82 16.23
CA GLU A 17 -5.99 -24.74 16.53
C GLU A 17 -5.10 -24.94 15.30
N ILE A 18 -5.54 -25.74 14.32
CA ILE A 18 -4.86 -25.86 13.02
C ILE A 18 -4.93 -24.51 12.28
N VAL A 19 -6.13 -23.93 12.14
CA VAL A 19 -6.34 -22.65 11.45
C VAL A 19 -5.50 -21.53 12.06
N LYS A 20 -5.43 -21.44 13.40
CA LYS A 20 -4.59 -20.44 14.09
C LYS A 20 -3.08 -20.57 13.82
N LYS A 21 -2.61 -21.76 13.42
CA LYS A 21 -1.20 -22.05 13.13
C LYS A 21 -0.86 -22.00 11.65
N CYS A 22 -1.87 -21.93 10.78
CA CYS A 22 -1.67 -21.83 9.35
C CYS A 22 -1.18 -20.43 8.96
N ASP A 23 -0.24 -20.39 8.02
CA ASP A 23 0.16 -19.14 7.38
C ASP A 23 -0.92 -18.64 6.39
N TYR A 24 -0.72 -17.42 5.89
CA TYR A 24 -1.66 -16.82 4.96
C TYR A 24 -1.92 -17.69 3.70
N PRO A 25 -0.91 -18.19 2.97
CA PRO A 25 -1.13 -19.10 1.84
C PRO A 25 -1.95 -20.34 2.18
N SER A 26 -1.66 -21.00 3.31
CA SER A 26 -2.36 -22.19 3.77
C SER A 26 -3.82 -21.89 4.11
N ILE A 27 -4.08 -20.75 4.77
CA ILE A 27 -5.45 -20.28 5.03
C ILE A 27 -6.22 -20.04 3.73
N GLN A 28 -5.61 -19.37 2.75
CA GLN A 28 -6.28 -19.16 1.46
C GLN A 28 -6.58 -20.47 0.74
N SER A 29 -5.69 -21.47 0.83
CA SER A 29 -5.95 -22.81 0.32
C SER A 29 -7.11 -23.48 1.05
N LEU A 30 -7.14 -23.46 2.38
CA LEU A 30 -8.22 -24.08 3.18
C LEU A 30 -9.60 -23.52 2.82
N ARG A 31 -9.71 -22.20 2.61
CA ARG A 31 -10.97 -21.55 2.19
C ARG A 31 -11.47 -22.00 0.82
N LYS A 32 -10.57 -22.46 -0.05
CA LYS A 32 -10.90 -22.93 -1.41
C LYS A 32 -11.33 -24.40 -1.45
N VAL A 33 -11.00 -25.20 -0.43
CA VAL A 33 -11.27 -26.66 -0.41
C VAL A 33 -12.77 -26.96 -0.30
N CYS A 34 -13.46 -26.49 0.74
CA CYS A 34 -14.90 -26.72 0.91
C CYS A 34 -15.57 -25.59 1.72
N ARG A 35 -16.91 -25.62 1.79
CA ARG A 35 -17.70 -24.60 2.52
C ARG A 35 -17.46 -24.69 4.03
N ASP A 36 -17.36 -25.88 4.59
CA ASP A 36 -17.20 -26.06 6.03
C ASP A 36 -15.86 -25.51 6.52
N LEU A 37 -14.75 -25.82 5.85
CA LEU A 37 -13.43 -25.25 6.17
C LEU A 37 -13.40 -23.74 5.99
N ARG A 38 -14.11 -23.21 4.99
CA ARG A 38 -14.24 -21.77 4.81
C ARG A 38 -14.97 -21.12 5.99
N ASN A 39 -16.08 -21.69 6.43
CA ASN A 39 -16.84 -21.18 7.57
C ASN A 39 -15.97 -21.22 8.84
N ILE A 40 -15.24 -22.30 9.08
CA ILE A 40 -14.32 -22.39 10.24
C ILE A 40 -13.24 -21.30 10.17
N VAL A 41 -12.62 -21.07 9.00
CA VAL A 41 -11.64 -20.00 8.84
C VAL A 41 -12.26 -18.62 9.10
N GLU A 42 -13.49 -18.39 8.63
CA GLU A 42 -14.21 -17.14 8.83
C GLU A 42 -14.59 -16.91 10.30
N ASP A 43 -14.98 -17.97 11.02
CA ASP A 43 -15.29 -17.93 12.45
C ASP A 43 -14.03 -17.69 13.30
N VAL A 44 -12.91 -18.34 12.94
CA VAL A 44 -11.64 -18.17 13.65
C VAL A 44 -11.00 -16.82 13.36
N ASN A 45 -11.14 -16.32 12.13
CA ASN A 45 -10.58 -15.06 11.64
C ASN A 45 -9.10 -14.85 12.05
N PRO A 46 -8.17 -15.68 11.53
CA PRO A 46 -6.77 -15.67 11.95
C PRO A 46 -6.07 -14.38 11.55
N GLU A 47 -5.25 -13.83 12.45
CA GLU A 47 -4.38 -12.68 12.18
C GLU A 47 -3.06 -13.14 11.55
N PHE A 48 -2.56 -12.38 10.58
CA PHE A 48 -1.35 -12.74 9.83
C PHE A 48 -0.12 -11.91 10.22
N HIS A 49 -0.32 -10.79 10.90
CA HIS A 49 0.72 -9.88 11.38
C HIS A 49 1.62 -9.39 10.25
N PHE A 50 1.01 -8.94 9.15
CA PHE A 50 1.76 -8.39 8.02
C PHE A 50 2.60 -7.19 8.47
N THR A 51 3.92 -7.30 8.33
CA THR A 51 4.84 -6.21 8.71
C THR A 51 4.74 -5.08 7.69
N ASP A 52 4.75 -5.42 6.41
CA ASP A 52 4.62 -4.47 5.32
C ASP A 52 3.80 -5.04 4.17
N VAL A 53 3.11 -4.14 3.47
CA VAL A 53 2.25 -4.45 2.33
C VAL A 53 2.70 -3.62 1.15
N TYR A 54 2.89 -4.26 0.00
CA TYR A 54 3.31 -3.61 -1.23
C TYR A 54 2.32 -3.88 -2.37
N ILE A 55 1.85 -2.82 -3.00
CA ILE A 55 0.96 -2.85 -4.17
C ILE A 55 1.75 -2.32 -5.36
N MET A 56 1.79 -3.08 -6.45
CA MET A 56 2.45 -2.65 -7.67
C MET A 56 1.59 -2.99 -8.88
N HIS A 57 1.47 -2.05 -9.83
CA HIS A 57 0.83 -2.31 -11.11
C HIS A 57 1.86 -2.15 -12.22
N THR A 58 2.03 -3.20 -13.04
CA THR A 58 2.93 -3.29 -14.20
C THR A 58 2.15 -3.99 -15.33
N LEU A 59 2.72 -5.01 -15.98
CA LEU A 59 1.97 -5.99 -16.78
C LEU A 59 0.97 -6.81 -15.94
N TYR A 60 1.17 -6.82 -14.62
CA TYR A 60 0.33 -7.48 -13.63
C TYR A 60 0.02 -6.50 -12.51
N LEU A 61 -1.16 -6.65 -11.90
CA LEU A 61 -1.40 -6.09 -10.58
C LEU A 61 -0.86 -7.08 -9.55
N ILE A 62 -0.02 -6.61 -8.62
CA ILE A 62 0.71 -7.45 -7.69
C ILE A 62 0.44 -6.97 -6.26
N LEU A 63 0.03 -7.91 -5.40
CA LEU A 63 -0.08 -7.74 -3.96
C LEU A 63 1.04 -8.51 -3.29
N THR A 64 1.90 -7.84 -2.53
CA THR A 64 2.96 -8.50 -1.75
C THR A 64 2.80 -8.22 -0.27
N PHE A 65 2.85 -9.28 0.54
CA PHE A 65 2.93 -9.21 1.99
C PHE A 65 4.35 -9.52 2.45
N ASN A 66 4.81 -8.79 3.47
CA ASN A 66 6.18 -8.86 4.00
C ASN A 66 7.22 -8.66 2.88
N ASN A 67 7.05 -7.62 2.06
CA ASN A 67 7.91 -7.32 0.92
C ASN A 67 9.37 -7.02 1.35
N THR A 68 9.59 -6.60 2.59
CA THR A 68 10.95 -6.42 3.14
C THR A 68 11.70 -7.73 3.38
N GLU A 69 11.02 -8.86 3.47
CA GLU A 69 11.64 -10.17 3.62
C GLU A 69 12.35 -10.60 2.32
N CYS A 70 13.62 -11.00 2.43
CA CYS A 70 14.43 -11.34 1.27
C CYS A 70 13.97 -12.64 0.58
N ILE A 71 13.45 -13.59 1.36
CA ILE A 71 13.14 -14.94 0.90
C ILE A 71 11.64 -15.05 0.61
N ILE A 72 11.30 -15.49 -0.61
CA ILE A 72 9.93 -15.71 -1.06
C ILE A 72 9.41 -17.01 -0.46
N TYR A 73 8.11 -17.06 -0.20
CA TYR A 73 7.38 -18.29 0.13
C TYR A 73 7.58 -19.39 -0.95
N PRO A 74 7.70 -20.68 -0.58
CA PRO A 74 7.57 -21.26 0.77
C PRO A 74 8.83 -21.21 1.64
N GLU A 75 9.99 -20.85 1.09
CA GLU A 75 11.26 -20.85 1.83
C GLU A 75 11.36 -19.68 2.82
N GLY A 76 10.54 -18.64 2.63
CA GLY A 76 10.47 -17.47 3.49
C GLY A 76 9.06 -16.92 3.66
N LYS A 77 8.96 -15.70 4.18
CA LYS A 77 7.69 -15.07 4.58
C LYS A 77 7.14 -14.08 3.57
N ARG A 78 7.90 -13.74 2.52
CA ARG A 78 7.42 -12.83 1.46
C ARG A 78 6.44 -13.56 0.56
N VAL A 79 5.19 -13.12 0.55
CA VAL A 79 4.13 -13.70 -0.28
C VAL A 79 3.72 -12.68 -1.33
N SER A 80 3.96 -12.99 -2.61
CA SER A 80 3.57 -12.12 -3.73
C SER A 80 2.51 -12.82 -4.59
N ILE A 81 1.40 -12.14 -4.83
CA ILE A 81 0.25 -12.64 -5.59
C ILE A 81 0.05 -11.73 -6.79
N CYS A 82 0.03 -12.32 -7.97
CA CYS A 82 -0.16 -11.65 -9.25
C CYS A 82 -1.58 -11.85 -9.77
N TYR A 83 -2.14 -10.79 -10.33
CA TYR A 83 -3.47 -10.75 -10.93
C TYR A 83 -3.32 -10.24 -12.38
N LYS A 84 -3.67 -11.09 -13.35
CA LYS A 84 -3.61 -10.76 -14.77
C LYS A 84 -5.00 -10.85 -15.41
N ASN A 85 -5.36 -9.87 -16.23
CA ASN A 85 -6.52 -10.02 -17.10
C ASN A 85 -6.26 -11.06 -18.20
N ASN A 86 -7.26 -11.88 -18.49
CA ASN A 86 -7.30 -12.80 -19.62
C ASN A 86 -8.72 -12.81 -20.20
N GLY A 87 -9.00 -11.83 -21.07
CA GLY A 87 -10.36 -11.51 -21.51
C GLY A 87 -11.21 -10.98 -20.34
N LEU A 88 -12.38 -11.57 -20.12
CA LEU A 88 -13.25 -11.26 -18.97
C LEU A 88 -12.84 -11.97 -17.67
N ASN A 89 -11.83 -12.84 -17.74
CA ASN A 89 -11.35 -13.62 -16.61
C ASN A 89 -10.08 -13.01 -16.00
N CYS A 90 -9.75 -13.46 -14.80
CA CYS A 90 -8.53 -13.14 -14.09
C CYS A 90 -7.75 -14.43 -13.84
N ILE A 91 -6.48 -14.41 -14.23
CA ILE A 91 -5.49 -15.40 -13.81
C ILE A 91 -4.87 -14.88 -12.51
N VAL A 92 -4.98 -15.68 -11.45
CA VAL A 92 -4.34 -15.41 -10.16
C VAL A 92 -3.24 -16.42 -9.95
N PHE A 93 -2.06 -15.99 -9.54
CA PHE A 93 -0.99 -16.93 -9.19
C PHE A 93 -0.07 -16.32 -8.14
N MET A 94 0.50 -17.18 -7.31
CA MET A 94 1.52 -16.78 -6.35
C MET A 94 2.90 -16.88 -7.00
N LEU A 95 3.72 -15.84 -6.86
CA LEU A 95 5.13 -15.93 -7.24
C LEU A 95 5.85 -16.88 -6.29
N LYS A 96 6.56 -17.84 -6.86
CA LYS A 96 7.40 -18.82 -6.16
C LYS A 96 8.79 -18.81 -6.81
N PRO A 97 9.86 -19.28 -6.12
CA PRO A 97 11.19 -19.35 -6.70
C PRO A 97 11.25 -20.21 -7.97
N ILE A 98 10.39 -21.22 -8.05
CA ILE A 98 10.23 -22.08 -9.22
C ILE A 98 8.87 -21.76 -9.83
N TRP A 99 8.87 -21.48 -11.14
CA TRP A 99 7.64 -21.29 -11.91
C TRP A 99 6.81 -22.57 -11.89
N ASN A 100 5.58 -22.46 -11.40
CA ASN A 100 4.54 -23.47 -11.54
C ASN A 100 3.41 -22.92 -12.40
N GLU A 101 2.56 -23.80 -12.92
CA GLU A 101 1.37 -23.37 -13.64
C GLU A 101 0.48 -22.49 -12.75
N PRO A 102 -0.12 -21.42 -13.31
CA PRO A 102 -1.01 -20.53 -12.57
C PRO A 102 -2.27 -21.27 -12.09
N ASP A 103 -2.89 -20.78 -11.00
CA ASP A 103 -4.18 -21.30 -10.55
C ASP A 103 -5.24 -21.17 -11.67
N PRO A 104 -6.29 -22.01 -11.66
CA PRO A 104 -7.37 -21.93 -12.65
C PRO A 104 -8.04 -20.55 -12.70
N LEU A 105 -8.53 -20.19 -13.89
CA LEU A 105 -9.17 -18.92 -14.22
C LEU A 105 -10.34 -18.59 -13.27
N VAL A 106 -10.37 -17.35 -12.77
CA VAL A 106 -11.50 -16.79 -12.03
C VAL A 106 -12.31 -15.90 -12.96
N ASN A 107 -13.63 -16.07 -13.03
CA ASN A 107 -14.51 -15.29 -13.90
C ASN A 107 -14.80 -13.88 -13.34
N THR A 108 -13.77 -13.04 -13.30
CA THR A 108 -13.82 -11.62 -12.90
C THR A 108 -12.58 -10.91 -13.45
N ASN A 109 -12.56 -9.57 -13.48
CA ASN A 109 -11.35 -8.83 -13.86
C ASN A 109 -10.30 -8.80 -12.71
N SER A 110 -9.06 -8.50 -13.06
CA SER A 110 -7.92 -8.51 -12.14
C SER A 110 -8.07 -7.55 -10.96
N ILE A 111 -8.61 -6.35 -11.18
CA ILE A 111 -8.75 -5.32 -10.14
C ILE A 111 -9.83 -5.73 -9.14
N ASP A 112 -10.98 -6.21 -9.61
CA ASP A 112 -12.06 -6.67 -8.73
C ASP A 112 -11.61 -7.84 -7.86
N ARG A 113 -10.87 -8.78 -8.46
CA ARG A 113 -10.30 -9.92 -7.75
C ARG A 113 -9.28 -9.47 -6.72
N PHE A 114 -8.33 -8.62 -7.12
CA PHE A 114 -7.34 -8.04 -6.23
C PHE A 114 -8.01 -7.32 -5.05
N CYS A 115 -9.00 -6.47 -5.31
CA CYS A 115 -9.65 -5.69 -4.26
C CYS A 115 -10.44 -6.59 -3.29
N ALA A 116 -11.03 -7.68 -3.78
CA ALA A 116 -11.71 -8.64 -2.92
C ALA A 116 -10.72 -9.39 -2.02
N ASP A 117 -9.61 -9.87 -2.59
CA ASP A 117 -8.58 -10.60 -1.83
C ASP A 117 -7.85 -9.67 -0.85
N PHE A 118 -7.57 -8.44 -1.25
CA PHE A 118 -7.02 -7.39 -0.38
C PHE A 118 -7.96 -7.08 0.79
N ALA A 119 -9.26 -6.88 0.53
CA ALA A 119 -10.24 -6.59 1.58
C ALA A 119 -10.35 -7.73 2.59
N ILE A 120 -10.31 -8.97 2.11
CA ILE A 120 -10.28 -10.18 2.96
C ILE A 120 -9.02 -10.22 3.83
N ALA A 121 -7.85 -9.93 3.26
CA ALA A 121 -6.60 -9.93 4.00
C ALA A 121 -6.56 -8.81 5.06
N MET A 122 -7.10 -7.63 4.72
CA MET A 122 -7.11 -6.49 5.64
C MET A 122 -8.21 -6.57 6.70
N SER A 123 -9.33 -7.26 6.45
CA SER A 123 -10.40 -7.41 7.45
C SER A 123 -10.02 -8.36 8.58
N SER A 124 -9.11 -9.29 8.32
CA SER A 124 -8.55 -10.21 9.31
C SER A 124 -7.38 -9.59 10.08
N GLU A 125 -6.68 -8.63 9.48
CA GLU A 125 -5.51 -7.99 10.07
C GLU A 125 -5.92 -6.90 11.09
N LYS A 126 -5.76 -7.20 12.38
CA LYS A 126 -6.08 -6.24 13.46
C LYS A 126 -4.88 -5.42 13.91
N SER A 127 -3.67 -5.88 13.59
CA SER A 127 -2.43 -5.25 13.99
C SER A 127 -2.13 -3.98 13.17
N ILE A 128 -1.12 -3.23 13.60
CA ILE A 128 -0.67 -2.03 12.90
C ILE A 128 0.36 -2.46 11.85
N ILE A 129 0.07 -2.20 10.58
CA ILE A 129 1.01 -2.44 9.47
C ILE A 129 2.10 -1.36 9.55
N GLN A 130 3.36 -1.79 9.59
CA GLN A 130 4.46 -0.83 9.71
C GLN A 130 4.61 0.01 8.45
N LYS A 131 4.40 -0.60 7.28
CA LYS A 131 4.51 0.09 6.00
C LYS A 131 3.50 -0.39 4.95
N LEU A 132 2.79 0.55 4.35
CA LEU A 132 2.08 0.36 3.08
C LEU A 132 2.85 1.10 1.98
N ALA A 133 3.31 0.37 0.97
CA ALA A 133 3.97 0.94 -0.19
C ALA A 133 3.14 0.69 -1.45
N VAL A 134 2.96 1.71 -2.28
CA VAL A 134 2.16 1.65 -3.51
C VAL A 134 2.97 2.20 -4.66
N ASN A 135 3.21 1.38 -5.68
CA ASN A 135 3.89 1.75 -6.90
C ASN A 135 2.97 1.61 -8.12
N LEU A 136 2.47 2.74 -8.58
CA LEU A 136 1.64 2.89 -9.77
C LEU A 136 2.30 3.87 -10.77
N SER A 137 3.64 3.87 -10.81
CA SER A 137 4.43 4.79 -11.64
C SER A 137 4.86 4.19 -12.98
N THR A 138 4.39 3.00 -13.35
CA THR A 138 4.84 2.31 -14.56
C THR A 138 4.47 3.07 -15.84
N PRO A 139 5.37 3.14 -16.83
CA PRO A 139 5.09 3.79 -18.10
C PRO A 139 4.12 2.96 -18.98
N GLU A 140 3.20 3.69 -19.61
CA GLU A 140 2.51 3.41 -20.89
C GLU A 140 1.11 2.75 -20.92
N ASP A 141 0.29 3.33 -21.81
CA ASP A 141 -1.15 3.22 -22.13
C ASP A 141 -2.16 3.93 -21.19
N GLU A 142 -3.01 4.80 -21.75
CA GLU A 142 -4.12 5.50 -21.05
C GLU A 142 -5.08 4.50 -20.38
N SER A 143 -5.21 3.31 -20.98
CA SER A 143 -5.96 2.17 -20.43
C SER A 143 -5.56 1.86 -18.97
N ILE A 144 -4.26 1.82 -18.68
CA ILE A 144 -3.72 1.52 -17.34
C ILE A 144 -3.98 2.68 -16.34
N CYS A 145 -4.07 3.92 -16.83
CA CYS A 145 -4.42 5.05 -15.97
C CYS A 145 -5.87 4.99 -15.46
N ASN A 146 -6.81 4.52 -16.29
CA ASN A 146 -8.20 4.33 -15.87
C ASN A 146 -8.31 3.19 -14.84
N ASP A 147 -7.48 2.17 -14.98
CA ASP A 147 -7.36 1.06 -14.03
C ASP A 147 -6.91 1.55 -12.64
N HIS A 148 -6.00 2.53 -12.55
CA HIS A 148 -5.59 3.09 -11.25
C HIS A 148 -6.75 3.81 -10.55
N ALA A 149 -7.51 4.64 -11.26
CA ALA A 149 -8.68 5.31 -10.68
C ALA A 149 -9.74 4.29 -10.22
N TYR A 150 -9.98 3.25 -11.02
CA TYR A 150 -10.90 2.17 -10.66
C TYR A 150 -10.40 1.38 -9.44
N LEU A 151 -9.11 1.04 -9.39
CA LEU A 151 -8.47 0.34 -8.27
C LEU A 151 -8.70 1.07 -6.95
N VAL A 152 -8.38 2.37 -6.87
CA VAL A 152 -8.50 3.08 -5.58
C VAL A 152 -9.97 3.25 -5.17
N LYS A 153 -10.86 3.52 -6.12
CA LYS A 153 -12.32 3.55 -5.85
C LYS A 153 -12.82 2.21 -5.32
N SER A 154 -12.37 1.11 -5.93
CA SER A 154 -12.76 -0.25 -5.53
C SER A 154 -12.20 -0.61 -4.16
N LEU A 155 -10.97 -0.21 -3.83
CA LEU A 155 -10.42 -0.37 -2.48
C LEU A 155 -11.23 0.41 -1.44
N LYS A 156 -11.47 1.71 -1.68
CA LYS A 156 -12.25 2.58 -0.78
C LYS A 156 -13.63 2.02 -0.42
N SER A 157 -14.28 1.31 -1.34
CA SER A 157 -15.63 0.76 -1.12
C SER A 157 -15.64 -0.57 -0.37
N LYS A 158 -14.50 -1.26 -0.26
CA LYS A 158 -14.42 -2.63 0.29
C LYS A 158 -13.69 -2.72 1.62
N ILE A 159 -12.89 -1.71 1.99
CA ILE A 159 -12.08 -1.75 3.22
C ILE A 159 -12.52 -0.70 4.23
N SER A 160 -12.34 -1.02 5.51
CA SER A 160 -12.28 -0.01 6.57
C SER A 160 -10.93 0.69 6.57
N LEU A 161 -10.82 1.81 7.30
CA LEU A 161 -9.56 2.52 7.47
C LEU A 161 -8.46 1.60 8.01
N LEU A 162 -7.31 1.59 7.33
CA LEU A 162 -6.16 0.77 7.67
C LEU A 162 -5.30 1.43 8.75
N LYS A 163 -4.84 0.64 9.72
CA LYS A 163 -3.86 1.09 10.72
C LYS A 163 -2.46 0.93 10.14
N VAL A 164 -1.89 2.00 9.60
CA VAL A 164 -0.59 2.00 8.94
C VAL A 164 0.32 3.06 9.56
N GLN A 165 1.58 2.73 9.87
CA GLN A 165 2.56 3.70 10.40
C GLN A 165 3.25 4.52 9.30
N LYS A 166 3.69 3.87 8.21
CA LYS A 166 4.35 4.53 7.08
C LYS A 166 3.61 4.30 5.77
N LEU A 167 3.31 5.37 5.06
CA LEU A 167 2.81 5.32 3.69
C LEU A 167 3.92 5.72 2.71
N GLU A 168 4.22 4.88 1.73
CA GLU A 168 5.10 5.17 0.60
C GLU A 168 4.29 5.15 -0.70
N LEU A 169 4.23 6.27 -1.41
CA LEU A 169 3.51 6.40 -2.68
C LEU A 169 4.49 6.72 -3.80
N SER A 170 4.53 5.88 -4.82
CA SER A 170 5.19 6.13 -6.10
C SER A 170 4.12 6.20 -7.18
N LEU A 171 3.70 7.41 -7.55
CA LEU A 171 2.54 7.65 -8.41
C LEU A 171 2.92 8.48 -9.63
N ARG A 172 2.26 8.21 -10.76
CA ARG A 172 2.33 9.08 -11.94
C ARG A 172 1.33 10.24 -11.87
N LYS A 173 0.11 9.99 -11.38
CA LYS A 173 -0.93 11.02 -11.18
C LYS A 173 -1.03 11.40 -9.71
N ASN A 174 -0.72 12.66 -9.40
CA ASN A 174 -0.73 13.18 -8.03
C ASN A 174 -2.15 13.24 -7.42
N SER A 175 -3.19 13.25 -8.26
CA SER A 175 -4.59 13.24 -7.81
C SER A 175 -4.95 12.04 -6.93
N HIS A 176 -4.28 10.89 -7.09
CA HIS A 176 -4.52 9.70 -6.28
C HIS A 176 -3.90 9.73 -4.88
N ILE A 177 -3.04 10.71 -4.57
CA ILE A 177 -2.41 10.85 -3.23
C ILE A 177 -3.50 10.98 -2.16
N ILE A 178 -4.48 11.87 -2.39
CA ILE A 178 -5.63 12.06 -1.50
C ILE A 178 -6.39 10.75 -1.34
N ASP A 179 -6.58 10.01 -2.44
CA ASP A 179 -7.35 8.79 -2.42
C ASP A 179 -6.71 7.70 -1.56
N PHE A 180 -5.39 7.52 -1.67
CA PHE A 180 -4.66 6.57 -0.83
C PHE A 180 -4.54 7.01 0.62
N LEU A 181 -4.33 8.30 0.89
CA LEU A 181 -4.33 8.81 2.27
C LEU A 181 -5.66 8.53 2.97
N GLN A 182 -6.78 8.68 2.25
CA GLN A 182 -8.12 8.42 2.80
C GLN A 182 -8.42 6.94 3.06
N LEU A 183 -7.55 6.01 2.65
CA LEU A 183 -7.65 4.61 3.06
C LEU A 183 -7.13 4.38 4.48
N LEU A 184 -6.43 5.34 5.08
CA LEU A 184 -5.68 5.16 6.32
C LEU A 184 -6.35 5.83 7.51
N ASP A 185 -6.25 5.19 8.67
CA ASP A 185 -6.64 5.79 9.95
C ASP A 185 -5.60 6.87 10.34
N PRO A 186 -6.02 8.14 10.49
CA PRO A 186 -5.11 9.25 10.73
C PRO A 186 -4.40 9.16 12.10
N ASN A 187 -4.88 8.35 13.04
CA ASN A 187 -4.26 8.26 14.37
C ASN A 187 -3.03 7.34 14.41
N TYR A 188 -2.82 6.53 13.38
CA TYR A 188 -1.71 5.58 13.32
C TYR A 188 -0.61 5.99 12.35
N LEU A 189 -0.93 6.85 11.37
CA LEU A 189 0.00 7.31 10.35
C LEU A 189 1.04 8.28 10.93
N GLN A 190 2.31 7.92 10.81
CA GLN A 190 3.45 8.70 11.30
C GLN A 190 4.25 9.31 10.16
N THR A 191 4.50 8.56 9.08
CA THR A 191 5.37 9.01 7.99
C THR A 191 4.63 8.92 6.66
N ILE A 192 4.66 10.01 5.89
CA ILE A 192 4.17 10.10 4.51
C ILE A 192 5.38 10.30 3.60
N GLN A 193 5.59 9.39 2.67
CA GLN A 193 6.62 9.49 1.64
C GLN A 193 5.98 9.43 0.26
N ILE A 194 6.26 10.43 -0.57
CA ILE A 194 5.71 10.59 -1.91
C ILE A 194 6.87 10.70 -2.89
N THR A 195 6.89 9.86 -3.90
CA THR A 195 7.76 9.93 -5.06
C THR A 195 6.86 10.20 -6.26
N SER A 196 6.87 11.43 -6.76
CA SER A 196 6.12 11.79 -7.96
C SER A 196 7.05 11.68 -9.16
N PHE A 197 6.54 11.06 -10.22
CA PHE A 197 7.20 11.03 -11.52
C PHE A 197 6.53 11.97 -12.51
N SER A 198 5.58 12.80 -12.08
CA SER A 198 4.89 13.74 -12.96
C SER A 198 5.78 14.96 -13.23
N GLU A 199 6.31 15.08 -14.45
CA GLU A 199 7.10 16.25 -14.85
C GLU A 199 6.20 17.48 -15.10
N GLU A 200 4.91 17.27 -15.40
CA GLU A 200 4.01 18.32 -15.89
C GLU A 200 2.93 18.73 -14.88
N GLU A 201 2.58 17.87 -13.91
CA GLU A 201 1.60 18.24 -12.89
C GLU A 201 2.32 18.67 -11.62
N PRO A 202 2.14 19.92 -11.14
CA PRO A 202 2.48 20.27 -9.77
C PRO A 202 1.91 19.23 -8.80
N LEU A 203 2.31 19.28 -7.52
CA LEU A 203 1.53 18.65 -6.47
C LEU A 203 0.23 19.45 -6.32
N ALA A 204 -0.65 19.38 -7.33
CA ALA A 204 -1.63 20.38 -7.73
C ALA A 204 -2.75 20.57 -6.72
N ASP A 205 -2.70 19.80 -5.63
CA ASP A 205 -3.72 19.77 -4.59
C ASP A 205 -3.11 19.65 -3.19
N ILE A 206 -1.90 20.18 -2.98
CA ILE A 206 -1.35 20.31 -1.62
C ILE A 206 -2.31 21.04 -0.66
N ASP A 207 -3.08 22.01 -1.15
CA ASP A 207 -4.11 22.71 -0.39
C ASP A 207 -5.25 21.79 0.05
N ARG A 208 -5.53 20.73 -0.72
CA ARG A 208 -6.52 19.71 -0.36
C ARG A 208 -5.89 18.62 0.50
N ILE A 209 -4.67 18.20 0.19
CA ILE A 209 -3.91 17.20 0.95
C ILE A 209 -3.70 17.70 2.38
N SER A 210 -3.27 18.94 2.56
CA SER A 210 -3.03 19.57 3.88
C SER A 210 -4.28 19.70 4.75
N LYS A 211 -5.48 19.65 4.16
CA LYS A 211 -6.75 19.65 4.91
C LYS A 211 -7.08 18.28 5.50
N LEU A 212 -6.47 17.19 5.01
CA LEU A 212 -6.72 15.84 5.49
C LEU A 212 -6.15 15.64 6.89
N GLU A 213 -6.92 14.98 7.76
CA GLU A 213 -6.48 14.64 9.12
C GLU A 213 -5.25 13.73 9.10
N GLN A 214 -5.14 12.83 8.11
CA GLN A 214 -3.97 11.97 7.92
C GLN A 214 -2.69 12.79 7.73
N PHE A 215 -2.78 13.87 6.95
CA PHE A 215 -1.65 14.74 6.68
C PHE A 215 -1.30 15.63 7.88
N LYS A 216 -2.32 16.17 8.57
CA LYS A 216 -2.12 17.02 9.75
C LYS A 216 -1.57 16.29 10.97
N LYS A 217 -1.90 15.00 11.13
CA LYS A 217 -1.46 14.18 12.28
C LYS A 217 -0.16 13.43 12.05
N ALA A 218 0.25 13.26 10.79
CA ALA A 218 1.54 12.65 10.48
C ALA A 218 2.69 13.53 11.01
N LYS A 219 3.76 12.87 11.43
CA LYS A 219 4.96 13.46 12.03
C LYS A 219 6.01 13.79 10.99
N GLU A 220 6.10 12.99 9.93
CA GLU A 220 7.14 13.13 8.92
C GLU A 220 6.57 13.18 7.50
N LEU A 221 7.11 14.08 6.69
CA LEU A 221 6.83 14.18 5.26
C LEU A 221 8.12 14.14 4.44
N VAL A 222 8.15 13.27 3.44
CA VAL A 222 9.23 13.19 2.47
C VAL A 222 8.65 13.23 1.06
N VAL A 223 9.05 14.22 0.27
CA VAL A 223 8.67 14.35 -1.15
C VAL A 223 9.93 14.27 -2.00
N HIS A 224 10.03 13.22 -2.81
CA HIS A 224 11.13 12.97 -3.73
C HIS A 224 10.71 13.21 -5.18
N LEU A 225 11.69 13.59 -6.01
CA LEU A 225 11.59 13.73 -7.47
C LEU A 225 10.50 14.70 -7.94
N HIS A 226 10.07 15.62 -7.08
CA HIS A 226 9.03 16.60 -7.38
C HIS A 226 9.34 17.95 -6.76
N PHE A 227 9.30 19.01 -7.57
CA PHE A 227 9.43 20.37 -7.06
C PHE A 227 8.09 20.89 -6.57
N ILE A 228 8.03 21.25 -5.29
CA ILE A 228 6.86 21.91 -4.72
C ILE A 228 6.92 23.43 -4.96
N THR A 229 5.76 24.03 -5.14
CA THR A 229 5.58 25.49 -5.25
C THR A 229 4.85 26.06 -4.03
N THR A 230 4.51 25.20 -3.08
CA THR A 230 3.68 25.50 -1.92
C THR A 230 4.46 26.27 -0.85
N PRO A 231 3.83 27.24 -0.17
CA PRO A 231 4.44 27.88 1.00
C PRO A 231 4.81 26.87 2.11
N PHE A 232 5.90 27.14 2.84
CA PHE A 232 6.43 26.22 3.84
C PHE A 232 5.50 26.04 5.05
N GLU A 233 4.65 27.03 5.32
CA GLU A 233 3.70 27.07 6.43
C GLU A 233 2.80 25.82 6.47
N TYR A 234 2.52 25.22 5.31
CA TYR A 234 1.76 23.97 5.17
C TYR A 234 2.44 22.73 5.75
N PHE A 235 3.76 22.80 5.98
CA PHE A 235 4.56 21.70 6.49
C PHE A 235 5.07 21.95 7.91
N SER A 236 4.71 23.08 8.50
CA SER A 236 5.21 23.56 9.79
C SER A 236 4.89 22.66 10.99
N HIS A 237 3.83 21.86 10.89
CA HIS A 237 3.41 20.95 11.96
C HIS A 237 4.17 19.62 11.98
N PHE A 238 4.92 19.29 10.92
CA PHE A 238 5.71 18.06 10.87
C PHE A 238 6.97 18.19 11.74
N GLU A 239 7.30 17.11 12.44
CA GLU A 239 8.56 16.96 13.18
C GLU A 239 9.76 16.87 12.23
N LYS A 240 9.56 16.32 11.02
CA LYS A 240 10.59 16.20 9.98
C LYS A 240 10.01 16.38 8.58
N VAL A 241 10.63 17.23 7.77
CA VAL A 241 10.20 17.50 6.38
C VAL A 241 11.38 17.43 5.43
N THR A 242 11.21 16.76 4.31
CA THR A 242 12.16 16.78 3.19
C THR A 242 11.40 17.04 1.89
N VAL A 243 11.62 18.19 1.28
CA VAL A 243 10.93 18.67 0.08
C VAL A 243 11.89 19.42 -0.83
N TRP A 244 11.59 19.47 -2.13
CA TRP A 244 12.46 20.07 -3.14
C TRP A 244 11.74 21.29 -3.74
N TYR A 245 12.44 22.42 -3.87
CA TYR A 245 11.90 23.65 -4.48
C TYR A 245 12.71 23.98 -5.72
N ARG A 246 12.03 24.33 -6.82
CA ARG A 246 12.74 24.73 -8.06
C ARG A 246 13.54 26.02 -7.84
N THR A 247 12.97 26.96 -7.10
CA THR A 247 13.60 28.23 -6.72
C THR A 247 13.28 28.53 -5.26
N VAL A 248 14.27 29.09 -4.56
CA VAL A 248 14.13 29.53 -3.17
C VAL A 248 14.30 31.04 -3.12
N THR A 249 13.29 31.74 -2.61
CA THR A 249 13.38 33.19 -2.42
C THR A 249 13.78 33.54 -0.99
N MET A 250 14.32 34.75 -0.80
CA MET A 250 14.64 35.26 0.55
C MET A 250 13.42 35.34 1.47
N ASP A 251 12.23 35.56 0.91
CA ASP A 251 11.00 35.60 1.71
C ASP A 251 10.59 34.20 2.18
N MET A 252 10.80 33.16 1.38
CA MET A 252 10.61 31.76 1.81
C MET A 252 11.56 31.40 2.97
N LEU A 253 12.83 31.81 2.88
CA LEU A 253 13.80 31.59 3.97
C LEU A 253 13.44 32.36 5.25
N ARG A 254 12.90 33.57 5.12
CA ARG A 254 12.40 34.34 6.28
C ARG A 254 11.18 33.69 6.92
N SER A 255 10.21 33.24 6.12
CA SER A 255 9.07 32.46 6.61
C SER A 255 9.54 31.21 7.35
N LEU A 256 10.48 30.45 6.76
CA LEU A 256 11.05 29.26 7.37
C LEU A 256 11.68 29.56 8.73
N ALA A 257 12.51 30.60 8.82
CA ALA A 257 13.18 30.99 10.06
C ALA A 257 12.19 31.45 11.16
N GLN A 258 11.03 32.00 10.79
CA GLN A 258 9.98 32.39 11.74
C GLN A 258 9.18 31.20 12.25
N VAL A 259 8.89 30.26 11.35
CA VAL A 259 8.00 29.12 11.61
C VAL A 259 8.74 27.97 12.28
N CYS A 260 10.04 27.84 12.01
CA CYS A 260 10.89 26.77 12.52
C CYS A 260 12.19 27.33 13.13
N PRO A 261 12.12 28.00 14.29
CA PRO A 261 13.28 28.63 14.92
C PRO A 261 14.40 27.66 15.32
N ASP A 262 14.10 26.37 15.48
CA ASP A 262 15.04 25.31 15.87
C ASP A 262 15.55 24.43 14.71
N VAL A 263 15.14 24.71 13.46
CA VAL A 263 15.60 23.91 12.31
C VAL A 263 17.06 24.21 11.99
N GLN A 264 17.92 23.21 12.12
CA GLN A 264 19.26 23.29 11.53
C GLN A 264 19.10 23.23 10.01
N MET A 265 19.76 24.12 9.27
CA MET A 265 19.74 24.10 7.79
C MET A 265 20.20 22.75 7.19
N SER A 266 20.89 21.91 7.96
CA SER A 266 21.23 20.53 7.59
C SER A 266 20.02 19.59 7.45
N ASP A 267 18.89 19.93 8.05
CA ASP A 267 17.66 19.13 8.04
C ASP A 267 16.71 19.53 6.89
N LEU A 268 17.01 20.64 6.19
CA LEU A 268 16.28 21.10 5.01
C LEU A 268 17.20 21.03 3.77
N LEU A 269 17.06 19.97 2.99
CA LEU A 269 17.82 19.81 1.75
C LEU A 269 17.03 20.43 0.60
N ILE A 270 17.19 21.75 0.41
CA ILE A 270 16.60 22.44 -0.73
C ILE A 270 17.57 22.38 -1.91
N VAL A 271 17.27 21.53 -2.89
CA VAL A 271 18.01 21.46 -4.15
C VAL A 271 17.34 22.40 -5.16
N SER A 272 18.01 23.51 -5.49
CA SER A 272 17.58 24.48 -6.51
C SER A 272 18.48 24.33 -7.74
N ASP A 273 17.89 24.34 -8.95
CA ASP A 273 18.66 24.31 -10.20
C ASP A 273 19.46 25.61 -10.42
N ASP A 274 19.02 26.73 -9.82
CA ASP A 274 19.62 28.07 -10.00
C ASP A 274 20.63 28.44 -8.90
N LEU A 275 21.61 27.58 -8.61
CA LEU A 275 22.77 27.98 -7.80
C LEU A 275 23.78 28.73 -8.68
N HIS A 276 23.41 29.94 -9.11
CA HIS A 276 24.39 30.97 -9.45
C HIS A 276 24.94 31.53 -8.14
N ILE A 277 26.04 30.93 -7.69
CA ILE A 277 26.89 31.41 -6.60
C ILE A 277 27.26 32.88 -6.87
N PHE A 278 26.95 33.76 -5.92
CA PHE A 278 27.77 34.94 -5.59
C PHE A 278 28.09 34.90 -4.10
#